data_AF-A0A2E3FK53-F1
#
_entry.id   AF-A0A2E3FK53-F1
#
_cell.length_a   1.000
_cell.length_b   1.000
_cell.length_c   1.000
_cell.angle_alpha   90.00
_cell.angle_beta   90.00
_cell.angle_gamma   90.00
#
_symmetry.space_group_name_H-M   'P 1'
#
loop_
_entity.id
_entity.type
_entity.pdbx_description
1 polymer ?
#
loop_
_entity_poly.entity_id
_entity_poly.type
_entity_poly.pdbx_seq_one_letter_code
_entity_poly.pdbx_strand_id
1 'polypeptide(L)'
;MVARNIDTLGVKYGEAKIEEIWRNKYETPQDFQDPHIHCYSQWSFIIYEDVDVSRTVFLNPYRFRVESQMAMYDGYFNMDYRPELHNGDIIIFPSFVEHYVLSGGTGTTIAGNVFVTPSPDG
;
A
#
# COMPACT_ATOMS: atom_id res chain seq x y z
N MET A 1 8.84 -16.36 -0.20
CA MET A 1 8.97 -16.49 1.26
C MET A 1 9.37 -15.12 1.80
N VAL A 2 8.44 -14.42 2.46
CA VAL A 2 8.57 -13.00 2.88
C VAL A 2 9.76 -12.77 3.84
N ALA A 3 10.17 -13.79 4.58
CA ALA A 3 11.29 -13.74 5.53
C ALA A 3 12.64 -13.31 4.93
N ARG A 4 12.90 -13.59 3.64
CA ARG A 4 14.23 -13.37 3.02
C ARG A 4 14.69 -11.90 3.06
N ASN A 5 13.77 -10.93 3.05
CA ASN A 5 14.10 -9.51 3.03
C ASN A 5 13.99 -8.83 4.39
N ILE A 6 13.32 -9.47 5.37
CA ILE A 6 13.11 -8.91 6.71
C ILE A 6 14.34 -9.17 7.60
N ASP A 7 14.93 -10.36 7.51
CA ASP A 7 16.04 -10.76 8.39
C ASP A 7 17.37 -10.07 8.06
N THR A 8 17.48 -9.39 6.91
CA THR A 8 18.72 -8.74 6.46
C THR A 8 19.02 -7.42 7.14
N LEU A 9 18.06 -6.84 7.86
CA LEU A 9 18.21 -5.51 8.47
C LEU A 9 18.92 -5.55 9.83
N GLY A 10 19.14 -6.75 10.41
CA GLY A 10 19.73 -6.89 11.75
C GLY A 10 18.87 -6.32 12.89
N VAL A 11 17.63 -5.93 12.58
CA VAL A 11 16.65 -5.42 13.54
C VAL A 11 15.88 -6.60 14.10
N LYS A 12 15.94 -6.80 15.42
CA LYS A 12 15.01 -7.70 16.10
C LYS A 12 13.67 -6.99 16.25
N TYR A 13 12.62 -7.57 15.70
CA TYR A 13 11.26 -7.06 15.87
C TYR A 13 10.65 -7.67 17.15
N GLY A 14 9.96 -6.83 17.91
CA GLY A 14 9.24 -7.21 19.12
C GLY A 14 7.83 -7.68 18.77
N GLU A 15 6.87 -6.76 18.83
CA GLU A 15 5.46 -7.04 18.62
C GLU A 15 4.94 -6.33 17.35
N ALA A 16 4.07 -7.01 16.61
CA ALA A 16 3.30 -6.40 15.52
C ALA A 16 1.84 -6.22 15.97
N LYS A 17 1.33 -4.99 15.86
CA LYS A 17 -0.05 -4.63 16.22
C LYS A 17 -0.80 -4.11 15.02
N ILE A 18 -2.00 -4.65 14.82
CA ILE A 18 -2.96 -4.11 13.85
C ILE A 18 -3.78 -3.03 14.57
N GLU A 19 -3.67 -1.80 14.10
CA GLU A 19 -4.35 -0.64 14.67
C GLU A 19 -4.89 0.27 13.56
N GLU A 20 -5.63 1.30 13.97
CA GLU A 20 -6.23 2.29 13.06
C GLU A 20 -6.98 1.61 11.91
N ILE A 21 -8.04 0.86 12.21
CA ILE A 21 -8.80 0.12 11.20
C ILE A 21 -10.01 0.96 10.78
N TRP A 22 -10.24 1.10 9.48
CA TRP A 22 -11.41 1.77 8.93
C TRP A 22 -11.98 1.05 7.71
N ARG A 23 -13.20 1.42 7.33
CA ARG A 23 -13.93 0.87 6.18
C ARG A 23 -14.17 1.98 5.15
N ASN A 24 -13.70 1.79 3.92
CA ASN A 24 -13.91 2.72 2.81
C ASN A 24 -15.10 2.25 1.99
N LYS A 25 -16.13 3.08 1.82
CA LYS A 25 -17.29 2.79 0.97
C LYS A 25 -17.24 3.67 -0.28
N TYR A 26 -17.27 3.04 -1.44
CA TYR A 26 -17.37 3.66 -2.75
C TYR A 26 -18.80 3.43 -3.26
N GLU A 27 -19.65 4.43 -3.06
CA GLU A 27 -21.07 4.40 -3.41
C GLU A 27 -21.30 4.72 -4.88
N THR A 28 -20.44 5.57 -5.46
CA THR A 28 -20.53 5.98 -6.86
C THR A 28 -19.26 5.62 -7.64
N PRO A 29 -19.35 5.39 -8.96
CA PRO A 29 -18.17 5.24 -9.81
C PRO A 29 -17.28 6.49 -9.85
N GLN A 30 -17.70 7.62 -9.28
CA GLN A 30 -16.89 8.82 -9.18
C GLN A 30 -16.06 8.84 -7.91
N ASP A 31 -16.33 7.97 -6.93
CA ASP A 31 -15.60 7.93 -5.68
C ASP A 31 -14.17 7.43 -5.92
N PHE A 32 -13.21 8.08 -5.29
CA PHE A 32 -11.78 7.82 -5.42
C PHE A 32 -11.06 8.23 -4.13
N GLN A 33 -9.78 7.92 -4.05
CA GLN A 33 -8.91 8.47 -3.03
C GLN A 33 -7.74 9.17 -3.71
N ASP A 34 -7.38 10.36 -3.24
CA ASP A 34 -6.21 11.09 -3.72
C ASP A 34 -4.90 10.35 -3.35
N PRO A 35 -3.80 10.57 -4.07
CA PRO A 35 -2.46 10.09 -3.69
C PRO A 35 -2.06 10.50 -2.27
N HIS A 36 -1.69 9.51 -1.45
CA HIS A 36 -1.28 9.70 -0.07
C HIS A 36 -0.34 8.59 0.44
N ILE A 37 0.17 8.81 1.65
CA ILE A 37 0.95 7.83 2.43
C ILE A 37 0.36 7.74 3.85
N HIS A 38 0.71 6.70 4.60
CA HIS A 38 0.39 6.60 6.03
C HIS A 38 1.66 6.86 6.84
N CYS A 39 1.79 8.06 7.40
CA CYS A 39 2.95 8.42 8.20
C CYS A 39 3.01 7.62 9.52
N TYR A 40 4.22 7.42 10.04
CA TYR A 40 4.49 6.80 11.35
C TYR A 40 4.11 5.32 11.52
N SER A 41 3.52 4.68 10.51
CA SER A 41 3.31 3.23 10.44
C SER A 41 4.38 2.54 9.57
N GLN A 42 4.64 1.25 9.83
CA GLN A 42 5.62 0.47 9.06
C GLN A 42 4.95 -0.21 7.87
N TRP A 43 3.77 -0.78 8.09
CA TRP A 43 2.98 -1.43 7.06
C TRP A 43 1.52 -0.98 7.12
N SER A 44 0.87 -1.03 5.98
CA SER A 44 -0.56 -0.79 5.83
C SER A 44 -1.16 -1.96 5.06
N PHE A 45 -2.46 -2.17 5.21
CA PHE A 45 -3.16 -3.24 4.52
C PHE A 45 -4.49 -2.77 3.96
N ILE A 46 -4.94 -3.47 2.93
CA ILE A 46 -6.28 -3.34 2.36
C ILE A 46 -6.84 -4.75 2.17
N ILE A 47 -8.03 -4.99 2.73
CA ILE A 47 -8.87 -6.15 2.48
C ILE A 47 -9.97 -5.72 1.51
N TYR A 48 -10.06 -6.41 0.38
CA TYR A 48 -11.08 -6.14 -0.64
C TYR A 48 -12.37 -6.87 -0.27
N GLU A 49 -13.28 -6.16 0.40
CA GLU A 49 -14.42 -6.76 1.09
C GLU A 49 -15.57 -7.12 0.16
N ASP A 50 -15.95 -6.24 -0.77
CA ASP A 50 -17.04 -6.48 -1.75
C ASP A 50 -16.86 -5.74 -3.09
N VAL A 51 -15.66 -5.22 -3.36
CA VAL A 51 -15.33 -4.72 -4.71
C VAL A 51 -15.13 -5.88 -5.68
N ASP A 52 -15.43 -5.65 -6.96
CA ASP A 52 -15.20 -6.61 -8.04
C ASP A 52 -13.69 -6.83 -8.25
N VAL A 53 -12.96 -5.75 -8.53
CA VAL A 53 -11.50 -5.75 -8.71
C VAL A 53 -10.87 -4.53 -8.05
N SER A 54 -9.66 -4.69 -7.54
CA SER A 54 -8.89 -3.63 -6.91
C SER A 54 -8.61 -2.49 -7.87
N ARG A 55 -8.83 -1.29 -7.38
CA ARG A 55 -8.50 -0.03 -8.07
C ARG A 55 -7.33 0.71 -7.44
N THR A 56 -6.65 0.05 -6.49
CA THR A 56 -5.49 0.60 -5.81
C THR A 56 -4.31 0.68 -6.76
N VAL A 57 -3.63 1.81 -6.77
CA VAL A 57 -2.41 2.05 -7.54
C VAL A 57 -1.29 2.39 -6.55
N PHE A 58 -0.17 1.69 -6.66
CA PHE A 58 1.04 1.96 -5.91
C PHE A 58 2.03 2.70 -6.80
N LEU A 59 2.45 3.88 -6.40
CA LEU A 59 3.39 4.69 -7.16
C LEU A 59 4.82 4.30 -6.80
N ASN A 60 5.71 4.29 -7.80
CA ASN A 60 7.12 4.03 -7.59
C ASN A 60 7.71 5.08 -6.63
N PRO A 61 8.30 4.67 -5.48
CA PRO A 61 8.92 5.61 -4.54
C PRO A 61 10.04 6.47 -5.13
N TYR A 62 10.65 6.02 -6.23
CA TYR A 62 11.70 6.75 -6.94
C TYR A 62 11.20 7.59 -8.11
N ARG A 63 9.88 7.64 -8.39
CA ARG A 63 9.33 8.29 -9.60
C ARG A 63 9.82 9.72 -9.80
N PHE A 64 9.86 10.53 -8.76
CA PHE A 64 10.32 11.92 -8.85
C PHE A 64 11.80 12.04 -9.22
N ARG A 65 12.64 11.07 -8.81
CA ARG A 65 14.05 11.03 -9.23
C ARG A 65 14.16 10.61 -10.69
N VAL A 66 13.36 9.63 -11.11
CA VAL A 66 13.32 9.19 -12.51
C VAL A 66 12.85 10.34 -13.40
N GLU A 67 11.72 10.96 -13.10
CA GLU A 67 11.15 12.05 -13.90
C GLU A 67 12.09 13.28 -13.93
N SER A 68 12.69 13.66 -12.80
CA SER A 68 13.57 14.84 -12.79
C SER A 68 14.91 14.64 -13.50
N GLN A 69 15.44 13.42 -13.57
CA GLN A 69 16.77 13.14 -14.13
C GLN A 69 16.71 12.48 -15.52
N MET A 70 15.66 11.72 -15.78
CA MET A 70 15.56 10.76 -16.87
C MET A 70 14.13 10.71 -17.47
N ALA A 71 13.37 11.81 -17.45
CA ALA A 71 12.00 11.86 -17.99
C ALA A 71 11.86 11.26 -19.40
N MET A 72 12.87 11.42 -20.26
CA MET A 72 12.87 10.85 -21.62
C MET A 72 12.92 9.31 -21.67
N TYR A 73 13.13 8.65 -20.53
CA TYR A 73 13.22 7.20 -20.37
C TYR A 73 12.13 6.65 -19.43
N ASP A 74 11.08 7.42 -19.14
CA ASP A 74 9.98 7.01 -18.24
C ASP A 74 9.42 5.60 -18.56
N GLY A 75 9.28 5.25 -19.84
CA GLY A 75 8.81 3.94 -20.30
C GLY A 75 9.74 2.75 -20.00
N TYR A 76 10.97 2.99 -19.53
CA TYR A 76 11.88 1.95 -19.06
C TYR A 76 11.78 1.70 -17.56
N PHE A 77 11.04 2.53 -16.83
CA PHE A 77 10.83 2.41 -15.40
C PHE A 77 9.37 2.06 -15.11
N ASN A 78 9.16 1.13 -14.18
CA ASN A 78 7.81 0.90 -13.68
C ASN A 78 7.43 2.08 -12.79
N MET A 79 6.58 2.98 -13.30
CA MET A 79 6.17 4.19 -12.59
C MET A 79 5.05 3.93 -11.59
N ASP A 80 4.26 2.90 -11.85
CA ASP A 80 3.23 2.40 -10.93
C ASP A 80 3.15 0.86 -10.95
N TYR A 81 2.46 0.33 -9.95
CA TYR A 81 2.05 -1.05 -9.84
C TYR A 81 0.56 -1.11 -9.50
N ARG A 82 -0.20 -1.88 -10.29
CA ARG A 82 -1.64 -2.04 -10.16
C ARG A 82 -1.94 -3.52 -9.99
N PRO A 83 -2.09 -4.01 -8.76
CA PRO A 83 -2.45 -5.41 -8.56
C PRO A 83 -3.88 -5.63 -9.03
N GLU A 84 -4.18 -6.87 -9.41
CA GLU A 84 -5.52 -7.33 -9.76
C GLU A 84 -6.00 -8.26 -8.63
N LEU A 85 -6.66 -7.66 -7.64
CA LEU A 85 -7.12 -8.33 -6.41
C LEU A 85 -8.64 -8.25 -6.36
N HIS A 86 -9.28 -9.29 -5.85
CA HIS A 86 -10.73 -9.44 -5.87
C HIS A 86 -11.28 -9.58 -4.45
N ASN A 87 -12.58 -9.78 -4.36
CA ASN A 87 -13.27 -10.12 -3.11
C ASN A 87 -12.51 -11.17 -2.29
N GLY A 88 -12.23 -10.86 -1.02
CA GLY A 88 -11.54 -11.74 -0.09
C GLY A 88 -10.01 -11.68 -0.12
N ASP A 89 -9.42 -11.01 -1.11
CA ASP A 89 -7.99 -10.79 -1.16
C ASP A 89 -7.54 -9.73 -0.14
N ILE A 90 -6.30 -9.87 0.32
CA ILE A 90 -5.60 -8.90 1.15
C ILE A 90 -4.27 -8.52 0.53
N ILE A 91 -3.95 -7.23 0.56
CA ILE A 91 -2.60 -6.73 0.29
C ILE A 91 -2.05 -6.06 1.53
N ILE A 92 -0.77 -6.33 1.81
CA ILE A 92 0.01 -5.70 2.87
C ILE A 92 1.24 -5.06 2.22
N PHE A 93 1.50 -3.80 2.51
CA PHE A 93 2.54 -3.01 1.84
C PHE A 93 3.21 -2.02 2.80
N PRO A 94 4.45 -1.56 2.52
CA PRO A 94 5.11 -0.58 3.36
C PRO A 94 4.36 0.76 3.32
N SER A 95 4.06 1.34 4.48
CA SER A 95 3.20 2.53 4.60
C SER A 95 3.74 3.79 3.93
N PHE A 96 5.06 3.84 3.66
CA PHE A 96 5.70 4.95 2.94
C PHE A 96 5.48 4.91 1.43
N VAL A 97 4.95 3.79 0.88
CA VAL A 97 4.64 3.69 -0.54
C VAL A 97 3.41 4.54 -0.81
N GLU A 98 3.58 5.58 -1.61
CA GLU A 98 2.48 6.44 -2.02
C GLU A 98 1.50 5.67 -2.89
N HIS A 99 0.22 5.78 -2.57
CA HIS A 99 -0.83 5.02 -3.21
C HIS A 99 -2.13 5.81 -3.25
N TYR A 100 -3.03 5.38 -4.13
CA TYR A 100 -4.34 5.99 -4.32
C TYR A 100 -5.33 4.96 -4.87
N VAL A 101 -6.60 5.34 -4.95
CA VAL A 101 -7.65 4.49 -5.50
C VAL A 101 -8.28 5.17 -6.70
N LEU A 102 -8.26 4.51 -7.87
CA LEU A 102 -8.91 5.00 -9.08
C LEU A 102 -10.43 4.99 -8.93
N SER A 103 -11.08 5.94 -9.57
CA SER A 103 -12.52 5.93 -9.80
C SER A 103 -12.94 4.78 -10.76
N GLY A 104 -14.24 4.59 -10.91
CA GLY A 104 -14.84 3.60 -11.82
C GLY A 104 -15.25 2.29 -11.16
N GLY A 105 -15.23 2.21 -9.83
CA GLY A 105 -15.66 1.04 -9.06
C GLY A 105 -16.62 1.43 -7.96
N THR A 106 -17.41 0.46 -7.51
CA THR A 106 -18.26 0.54 -6.33
C THR A 106 -17.95 -0.61 -5.40
N GLY A 107 -18.34 -0.46 -4.13
CA GLY A 107 -18.14 -1.48 -3.10
C GLY A 107 -17.29 -0.93 -1.97
N THR A 108 -16.60 -1.83 -1.29
CA THR A 108 -16.10 -1.60 0.05
C THR A 108 -14.77 -2.29 0.26
N THR A 109 -13.89 -1.61 0.97
CA THR A 109 -12.64 -2.18 1.47
C THR A 109 -12.50 -1.91 2.97
N ILE A 110 -11.77 -2.78 3.65
CA ILE A 110 -11.31 -2.56 5.02
C ILE A 110 -9.82 -2.26 4.96
N ALA A 111 -9.39 -1.15 5.52
CA ALA A 111 -7.99 -0.75 5.55
C ALA A 111 -7.53 -0.54 6.98
N GLY A 112 -6.21 -0.58 7.17
CA GLY A 112 -5.61 -0.22 8.45
C GLY A 112 -4.09 -0.29 8.42
N ASN A 113 -3.50 -0.12 9.60
CA ASN A 113 -2.06 -0.04 9.78
C ASN A 113 -1.53 -1.17 10.66
N VAL A 114 -0.27 -1.55 10.42
CA VAL A 114 0.49 -2.47 11.26
C VAL A 114 1.70 -1.73 11.82
N PHE A 115 1.71 -1.60 13.13
CA PHE A 115 2.80 -1.01 13.90
C PHE A 115 3.71 -2.12 14.40
N VAL A 116 5.02 -1.95 14.18
CA VAL A 116 6.02 -2.90 14.64
C VAL A 116 6.92 -2.22 15.66
N THR A 117 6.95 -2.75 16.87
CA THR A 117 7.87 -2.27 17.90
C THR A 117 9.23 -2.97 17.76
N PRO A 118 10.36 -2.28 17.94
CA PRO A 118 11.65 -2.93 18.10
C PRO A 118 11.63 -3.86 19.32
N SER A 119 12.36 -4.96 19.25
CA SER A 119 12.58 -5.82 20.41
C SER A 119 13.34 -5.04 21.49
N PRO A 120 13.00 -5.20 22.78
CA PRO A 120 13.75 -4.59 23.88
C PRO A 120 15.24 -4.99 23.92
N ASP A 121 15.58 -6.13 23.33
CA ASP A 121 16.93 -6.71 23.32
C ASP A 121 17.69 -6.49 21.99
N GLY A 122 17.27 -5.46 21.24
CA GLY A 122 17.78 -5.06 19.92
C GLY A 122 18.81 -3.94 20.01
#